data_AF-A0A1C4MEG6-F1
#
_entry.id   AF-A0A1C4MEG6-F1
#
_cell.length_a   1.000
_cell.length_b   1.000
_cell.length_c   1.000
_cell.angle_alpha   90.00
_cell.angle_beta   90.00
_cell.angle_gamma   90.00
#
_symmetry.space_group_name_H-M   'P 1'
#
loop_
_entity.id
_entity.type
_entity.pdbx_description
1 polymer ?
#
loop_
_entity_poly.entity_id
_entity_poly.type
_entity_poly.pdbx_seq_one_letter_code
_entity_poly.pdbx_strand_id
1 'polypeptide(L)'
;MSVSHRRSVWSRRKVLGAAAGGTAAAALGAFGVARAATTSSVSPSASAAGDVVGKITVGYQGWFAAKGDGAPINGWWHWAQDMGQAPSPSNTGIKCWPDMREYTHTYQTAYANLGNGQPATLFSSYDQQTVDTHFSWMQQYGVDTAALQRFNPVGGEGPTRDAMAAKVRSSAESHGVKFYIMYDVSGWTTMQSEIKTDWTNKMKAHTASAQYATQNGKPVVCIWGFGFNDDNHPFTADACLDVINWFKSQGCYVIGGIPKEWRTGGQGTRTGFGDVYHAFNMISPWMVGAIGNVGDSDNYYQNVNTGDQAECNAHGIDYQPCVLPGDVSARQRVHGDFMWRQFYNMVRVGAQGIYISMFDEFNEGNQIAKTAETQASVPTNSGFLALDDDGTACSSDYYLRLTGDGGRMLKGQIALTATRPTQPVVSGGGTTPPTTPATGSVISLRAGVNNDYVTAENAGAAALIANRTAIGLWEQFDQVDAGGGNIALRAHANSRYVTAGSSPLIADATSIGSAQTFQLIHNSNGTVSLKAVVNGMYVTAENAGAASLVANRTAIGPWEQFGLVTD
;
A
#
# COMPACT_ATOMS: atom_id res chain seq x y z
N MET A 1 8.17 -43.79 29.73
CA MET A 1 9.08 -44.89 29.37
C MET A 1 8.27 -46.05 28.79
N SER A 2 8.63 -46.49 27.58
CA SER A 2 8.44 -47.83 26.96
C SER A 2 7.01 -48.44 26.90
N VAL A 3 6.31 -48.44 25.74
CA VAL A 3 6.32 -49.45 24.62
C VAL A 3 5.73 -50.81 25.08
N SER A 4 4.67 -51.40 24.50
CA SER A 4 4.57 -52.04 23.16
C SER A 4 3.10 -52.46 22.87
N HIS A 5 2.50 -52.16 21.71
CA HIS A 5 2.38 -52.97 20.47
C HIS A 5 1.59 -54.30 20.53
N ARG A 6 0.49 -54.38 19.76
CA ARG A 6 0.26 -55.45 18.75
C ARG A 6 -0.87 -55.09 17.75
N ARG A 7 -0.55 -55.29 16.47
CA ARG A 7 -1.36 -55.14 15.24
C ARG A 7 -2.19 -56.41 14.95
N SER A 8 -3.22 -56.28 14.10
CA SER A 8 -3.56 -57.21 12.97
C SER A 8 -5.00 -56.94 12.48
N VAL A 9 -5.45 -57.03 11.23
CA VAL A 9 -4.94 -57.13 9.84
C VAL A 9 -6.18 -56.87 8.95
N TRP A 10 -6.00 -56.20 7.80
CA TRP A 10 -7.01 -56.08 6.72
C TRP A 10 -7.08 -57.36 5.85
N SER A 11 -8.24 -57.67 5.28
CA SER A 11 -8.38 -58.67 4.20
C SER A 11 -9.10 -58.09 2.96
N ARG A 12 -8.52 -58.36 1.79
CA ARG A 12 -8.96 -58.01 0.42
C ARG A 12 -9.46 -59.25 -0.33
N ARG A 13 -10.46 -59.11 -1.21
CA ARG A 13 -10.66 -59.76 -2.54
C ARG A 13 -11.67 -58.88 -3.33
N LYS A 14 -11.41 -58.20 -4.46
CA LYS A 14 -11.02 -58.57 -5.86
C LYS A 14 -12.03 -59.52 -6.55
N VAL A 15 -12.49 -59.42 -7.82
CA VAL A 15 -12.59 -58.46 -8.98
C VAL A 15 -13.54 -59.16 -10.02
N LEU A 16 -14.04 -58.41 -11.02
CA LEU A 16 -14.49 -58.78 -12.41
C LEU A 16 -16.01 -58.60 -12.60
N GLY A 17 -16.58 -57.85 -13.56
CA GLY A 17 -16.08 -57.21 -14.77
C GLY A 17 -16.60 -57.91 -16.03
N ALA A 18 -17.57 -57.33 -16.76
CA ALA A 18 -17.80 -57.53 -18.20
C ALA A 18 -18.86 -56.55 -18.74
N ALA A 19 -18.56 -55.95 -19.89
CA ALA A 19 -19.38 -55.06 -20.70
C ALA A 19 -19.56 -55.65 -22.11
N ALA A 20 -20.61 -55.20 -22.83
CA ALA A 20 -20.81 -55.07 -24.30
C ALA A 20 -22.29 -55.31 -24.62
N GLY A 21 -23.06 -54.33 -25.15
CA GLY A 21 -23.15 -53.94 -26.57
C GLY A 21 -24.47 -54.50 -27.14
N GLY A 22 -25.29 -53.88 -27.98
CA GLY A 22 -25.35 -52.60 -28.68
C GLY A 22 -26.66 -52.52 -29.51
N THR A 23 -26.96 -51.33 -30.03
CA THR A 23 -27.85 -50.95 -31.17
C THR A 23 -29.37 -51.25 -31.17
N ALA A 24 -30.17 -50.18 -31.26
CA ALA A 24 -31.27 -50.04 -32.22
C ALA A 24 -31.61 -48.55 -32.46
N ALA A 25 -31.77 -48.16 -33.72
CA ALA A 25 -32.21 -46.84 -34.17
C ALA A 25 -33.68 -46.89 -34.63
N ALA A 26 -34.49 -45.87 -34.30
CA ALA A 26 -35.71 -45.52 -35.02
C ALA A 26 -36.11 -44.05 -34.74
N ALA A 27 -36.70 -43.41 -35.74
CA ALA A 27 -36.75 -41.98 -35.94
C ALA A 27 -38.06 -41.28 -35.48
N LEU A 28 -37.95 -39.95 -35.37
CA LEU A 28 -38.95 -38.88 -35.60
C LEU A 28 -40.17 -38.78 -34.67
N GLY A 29 -40.23 -37.65 -33.96
CA GLY A 29 -41.43 -37.12 -33.33
C GLY A 29 -41.20 -35.68 -32.85
N ALA A 30 -41.52 -34.71 -33.70
CA ALA A 30 -41.51 -33.29 -33.35
C ALA A 30 -42.63 -33.01 -32.34
N PHE A 31 -42.27 -32.64 -31.11
CA PHE A 31 -43.14 -31.91 -30.20
C PHE A 31 -42.34 -30.76 -29.58
N GLY A 32 -42.78 -29.55 -29.89
CA GLY A 32 -42.25 -28.33 -29.31
C GLY A 32 -42.46 -28.33 -27.80
N VAL A 33 -41.36 -28.18 -27.07
CA VAL A 33 -41.39 -27.78 -25.67
C VAL A 33 -40.70 -26.43 -25.62
N ALA A 34 -41.48 -25.39 -25.36
CA ALA A 34 -40.97 -24.08 -25.04
C ALA A 34 -39.98 -24.22 -23.89
N ARG A 35 -38.69 -24.00 -24.16
CA ARG A 35 -37.72 -23.75 -23.10
C ARG A 35 -38.13 -22.44 -22.45
N ALA A 36 -38.76 -22.54 -21.28
CA ALA A 36 -38.77 -21.45 -20.33
C ALA A 36 -37.30 -21.04 -20.15
N ALA A 37 -36.97 -19.85 -20.63
CA ALA A 37 -35.73 -19.20 -20.28
C ALA A 37 -35.79 -18.99 -18.77
N THR A 38 -35.20 -19.93 -18.03
CA THR A 38 -34.76 -19.65 -16.67
C THR A 38 -33.82 -18.48 -16.82
N THR A 39 -34.29 -17.29 -16.43
CA THR A 39 -33.42 -16.17 -16.13
C THR A 39 -32.39 -16.72 -15.16
N SER A 40 -31.20 -17.01 -15.65
CA SER A 40 -30.02 -17.14 -14.83
C SER A 40 -30.00 -15.89 -13.98
N SER A 41 -30.34 -16.04 -12.69
CA SER A 41 -30.07 -15.05 -11.68
C SER A 41 -28.58 -14.73 -11.84
N VAL A 42 -28.30 -13.58 -12.45
CA VAL A 42 -26.95 -13.03 -12.51
C VAL A 42 -26.57 -12.90 -11.04
N SER A 43 -25.69 -13.79 -10.56
CA SER A 43 -25.01 -13.57 -9.28
C SER A 43 -24.56 -12.12 -9.29
N PRO A 44 -24.86 -11.31 -8.27
CA PRO A 44 -24.44 -9.91 -8.30
C PRO A 44 -22.95 -9.91 -8.56
N SER A 45 -22.57 -9.42 -9.75
CA SER A 45 -21.17 -9.32 -10.14
C SER A 45 -20.51 -8.43 -9.09
N ALA A 46 -19.31 -8.81 -8.65
CA ALA A 46 -18.45 -7.95 -7.85
C ALA A 46 -18.50 -6.52 -8.40
N SER A 47 -18.45 -5.52 -7.50
CA SER A 47 -18.45 -4.12 -7.93
C SER A 47 -17.33 -3.89 -8.95
N ALA A 48 -17.55 -2.98 -9.89
CA ALA A 48 -16.48 -2.56 -10.78
C ALA A 48 -15.31 -1.97 -9.97
N ALA A 49 -14.09 -2.07 -10.51
CA ALA A 49 -12.93 -1.46 -9.89
C ALA A 49 -13.17 0.03 -9.62
N GLY A 50 -12.78 0.49 -8.44
CA GLY A 50 -12.92 1.87 -7.96
C GLY A 50 -11.75 2.23 -7.06
N ASP A 51 -11.98 3.05 -6.03
CA ASP A 51 -10.91 3.45 -5.11
C ASP A 51 -10.69 2.46 -3.95
N VAL A 52 -11.50 1.40 -3.82
CA VAL A 52 -11.28 0.31 -2.84
C VAL A 52 -11.40 -1.08 -3.46
N VAL A 53 -12.24 -1.28 -4.48
CA VAL A 53 -12.31 -2.53 -5.24
C VAL A 53 -11.21 -2.55 -6.30
N GLY A 54 -10.42 -3.63 -6.30
CA GLY A 54 -9.20 -3.82 -7.09
C GLY A 54 -7.97 -3.13 -6.50
N LYS A 55 -8.04 -2.70 -5.22
CA LYS A 55 -7.06 -1.81 -4.59
C LYS A 55 -6.47 -2.39 -3.31
N ILE A 56 -5.28 -1.90 -2.98
CA ILE A 56 -4.65 -2.05 -1.66
C ILE A 56 -5.01 -0.84 -0.83
N THR A 57 -5.76 -1.07 0.24
CA THR A 57 -6.03 -0.08 1.28
C THR A 57 -5.14 -0.37 2.49
N VAL A 58 -4.60 0.65 3.14
CA VAL A 58 -3.87 0.50 4.41
C VAL A 58 -4.65 1.17 5.54
N GLY A 59 -4.67 0.54 6.72
CA GLY A 59 -5.09 1.21 7.95
C GLY A 59 -4.07 2.25 8.37
N TYR A 60 -4.50 3.50 8.55
CA TYR A 60 -3.63 4.62 8.91
C TYR A 60 -4.10 5.26 10.21
N GLN A 61 -3.31 5.13 11.27
CA GLN A 61 -3.66 5.62 12.60
C GLN A 61 -3.44 7.13 12.73
N GLY A 62 -2.24 7.60 12.37
CA GLY A 62 -1.87 9.01 12.50
C GLY A 62 -1.92 9.54 13.94
N TRP A 63 -1.75 8.69 14.94
CA TRP A 63 -1.99 9.00 16.36
C TRP A 63 -0.74 9.17 17.21
N PHE A 64 0.45 8.97 16.66
CA PHE A 64 1.68 9.08 17.43
C PHE A 64 2.00 10.57 17.65
N ALA A 65 1.88 11.08 18.87
CA ALA A 65 2.16 12.48 19.17
C ALA A 65 3.32 12.59 20.15
N ALA A 66 4.00 13.73 20.14
CA ALA A 66 5.11 14.02 21.04
C ALA A 66 4.82 15.27 21.87
N LYS A 67 5.38 15.35 23.07
CA LYS A 67 5.23 16.56 23.88
C LYS A 67 5.92 17.74 23.20
N GLY A 68 5.17 18.83 22.97
CA GLY A 68 5.68 20.04 22.30
C GLY A 68 5.58 20.03 20.77
N ASP A 69 4.88 19.06 20.18
CA ASP A 69 4.62 18.98 18.73
C ASP A 69 3.49 19.90 18.23
N GLY A 70 2.81 20.57 19.15
CA GLY A 70 1.65 21.43 18.86
C GLY A 70 0.33 20.68 18.73
N ALA A 71 0.31 19.35 18.89
CA ALA A 71 -0.93 18.58 18.97
C ALA A 71 -1.71 18.96 20.24
N PRO A 72 -3.05 19.08 20.17
CA PRO A 72 -3.88 19.35 21.35
C PRO A 72 -3.69 18.34 22.49
N ILE A 73 -3.35 17.08 22.17
CA ILE A 73 -3.07 16.04 23.17
C ILE A 73 -1.81 16.34 23.99
N ASN A 74 -0.86 17.10 23.42
CA ASN A 74 0.37 17.63 24.04
C ASN A 74 1.11 16.65 24.99
N GLY A 75 1.39 15.45 24.49
CA GLY A 75 2.10 14.42 25.23
C GLY A 75 2.62 13.33 24.30
N TRP A 76 3.37 12.39 24.86
CA TRP A 76 3.91 11.22 24.15
C TRP A 76 2.85 10.15 23.90
N TRP A 77 1.78 10.55 23.21
CA TRP A 77 0.62 9.74 22.94
C TRP A 77 0.98 8.62 21.96
N HIS A 78 0.61 7.38 22.32
CA HIS A 78 1.00 6.13 21.66
C HIS A 78 2.51 5.80 21.64
N TRP A 79 3.41 6.74 21.94
CA TRP A 79 4.83 6.42 22.12
C TRP A 79 5.16 5.86 23.51
N ALA A 80 4.39 6.20 24.53
CA ALA A 80 4.65 5.87 25.93
C ALA A 80 3.38 5.40 26.69
N GLN A 81 3.56 4.68 27.79
CA GLN A 81 2.46 4.30 28.69
C GLN A 81 2.00 5.48 29.54
N ASP A 82 2.96 6.23 30.09
CA ASP A 82 2.75 7.56 30.67
C ASP A 82 3.13 8.61 29.63
N MET A 83 2.11 9.18 28.96
CA MET A 83 2.28 10.22 27.95
C MET A 83 2.86 11.54 28.50
N GLY A 84 2.87 11.72 29.82
CA GLY A 84 3.46 12.91 30.46
C GLY A 84 4.99 12.91 30.47
N GLN A 85 5.60 11.72 30.28
CA GLN A 85 7.03 11.49 30.32
C GLN A 85 7.56 11.03 28.95
N ALA A 86 8.82 11.33 28.66
CA ALA A 86 9.45 10.86 27.43
C ALA A 86 9.53 9.33 27.39
N PRO A 87 9.41 8.70 26.20
CA PRO A 87 9.61 7.28 26.01
C PRO A 87 10.98 6.85 26.52
N SER A 88 11.02 5.74 27.23
CA SER A 88 12.23 5.22 27.85
C SER A 88 12.12 3.70 28.03
N PRO A 89 13.20 2.99 28.41
CA PRO A 89 13.12 1.55 28.67
C PRO A 89 12.07 1.17 29.74
N SER A 90 11.73 2.08 30.65
CA SER A 90 10.72 1.87 31.69
C SER A 90 9.35 2.49 31.36
N ASN A 91 9.21 3.16 30.21
CA ASN A 91 8.00 3.84 29.78
C ASN A 91 7.86 3.72 28.25
N THR A 92 7.42 2.56 27.76
CA THR A 92 7.34 2.26 26.33
C THR A 92 5.94 1.87 25.89
N GLY A 93 5.46 2.50 24.81
CA GLY A 93 4.22 2.13 24.14
C GLY A 93 4.41 1.24 22.91
N ILE A 94 5.64 1.05 22.44
CA ILE A 94 5.93 0.42 21.14
C ILE A 94 6.69 -0.90 21.26
N LYS A 95 6.62 -1.69 20.19
CA LYS A 95 7.27 -3.01 20.08
C LYS A 95 8.51 -3.05 19.20
N CYS A 96 8.74 -2.01 18.42
CA CYS A 96 9.87 -1.91 17.50
C CYS A 96 10.17 -0.43 17.19
N TRP A 97 11.38 -0.15 16.72
CA TRP A 97 11.84 1.20 16.46
C TRP A 97 11.60 1.61 15.00
N PRO A 98 11.02 2.80 14.72
CA PRO A 98 10.87 3.31 13.36
C PRO A 98 12.23 3.63 12.73
N ASP A 99 12.29 3.58 11.40
CA ASP A 99 13.41 4.14 10.66
C ASP A 99 13.26 5.67 10.58
N MET A 100 14.14 6.38 11.28
CA MET A 100 14.01 7.83 11.46
C MET A 100 14.69 8.69 10.38
N ARG A 101 15.33 8.07 9.38
CA ARG A 101 16.23 8.77 8.43
C ARG A 101 15.55 9.82 7.55
N GLU A 102 14.25 9.72 7.33
CA GLU A 102 13.49 10.58 6.40
C GLU A 102 12.61 11.62 7.12
N TYR A 103 12.67 11.70 8.45
CA TYR A 103 11.95 12.72 9.21
C TYR A 103 12.87 13.89 9.53
N THR A 104 12.47 15.09 9.12
CA THR A 104 13.23 16.31 9.38
C THR A 104 12.91 16.93 10.74
N HIS A 105 11.75 16.61 11.30
CA HIS A 105 11.36 17.00 12.64
C HIS A 105 11.28 15.77 13.53
N THR A 106 12.02 15.80 14.65
CA THR A 106 12.11 14.65 15.55
C THR A 106 12.16 15.11 17.00
N TYR A 107 11.69 14.26 17.90
CA TYR A 107 11.56 14.54 19.33
C TYR A 107 12.46 13.60 20.13
N GLN A 108 13.23 14.16 21.04
CA GLN A 108 14.19 13.43 21.85
C GLN A 108 13.51 12.52 22.87
N THR A 109 13.88 11.25 22.88
CA THR A 109 13.44 10.28 23.90
C THR A 109 14.44 10.19 25.07
N ALA A 110 14.09 9.43 26.10
CA ALA A 110 14.96 9.07 27.21
C ALA A 110 15.59 7.67 27.07
N TYR A 111 15.54 7.07 25.88
CA TYR A 111 16.37 5.92 25.56
C TYR A 111 17.85 6.32 25.41
N ALA A 112 18.75 5.35 25.54
CA ALA A 112 20.14 5.53 25.15
C ALA A 112 20.24 5.73 23.62
N ASN A 113 21.39 6.20 23.16
CA ASN A 113 21.64 6.32 21.73
C ASN A 113 21.42 4.99 21.00
N LEU A 114 21.12 5.11 19.71
CA LEU A 114 21.07 3.98 18.79
C LEU A 114 22.42 3.26 18.77
N GLY A 115 22.44 1.99 18.34
CA GLY A 115 23.68 1.21 18.25
C GLY A 115 24.77 1.84 17.39
N ASN A 116 24.40 2.70 16.43
CA ASN A 116 25.33 3.49 15.59
C ASN A 116 25.80 4.80 16.24
N GLY A 117 25.41 5.09 17.49
CA GLY A 117 25.80 6.26 18.26
C GLY A 117 24.91 7.49 18.07
N GLN A 118 23.95 7.48 17.14
CA GLN A 118 23.01 8.59 16.94
C GLN A 118 21.99 8.72 18.08
N PRO A 119 21.46 9.92 18.36
CA PRO A 119 20.39 10.10 19.35
C PRO A 119 19.15 9.27 19.02
N ALA A 120 18.51 8.69 20.04
CA ALA A 120 17.23 8.02 19.89
C ALA A 120 16.08 9.04 19.90
N THR A 121 15.62 9.42 18.72
CA THR A 121 14.48 10.33 18.51
C THR A 121 13.30 9.63 17.84
N LEU A 122 12.10 10.18 17.96
CA LEU A 122 10.86 9.69 17.34
C LEU A 122 10.15 10.82 16.60
N PHE A 123 9.32 10.51 15.61
CA PHE A 123 8.50 11.49 14.87
C PHE A 123 7.20 11.81 15.63
N SER A 124 6.52 12.90 15.26
CA SER A 124 5.09 13.08 15.54
C SER A 124 4.27 12.97 14.26
N SER A 125 3.21 12.16 14.29
CA SER A 125 2.17 12.10 13.25
C SER A 125 1.49 13.45 13.07
N TYR A 126 1.54 14.32 14.08
CA TYR A 126 0.98 15.66 14.01
C TYR A 126 1.78 16.60 13.11
N ASP A 127 3.07 16.32 12.88
CA ASP A 127 3.87 17.09 11.93
C ASP A 127 3.38 16.83 10.50
N GLN A 128 3.16 17.90 9.74
CA GLN A 128 2.76 17.76 8.33
C GLN A 128 3.83 16.99 7.53
N GLN A 129 5.11 17.22 7.82
CA GLN A 129 6.22 16.53 7.15
C GLN A 129 6.21 15.01 7.38
N THR A 130 5.75 14.54 8.54
CA THR A 130 5.57 13.11 8.81
C THR A 130 4.48 12.51 7.92
N VAL A 131 3.32 13.17 7.84
CA VAL A 131 2.20 12.71 7.01
C VAL A 131 2.59 12.74 5.53
N ASP A 132 3.26 13.80 5.06
CA ASP A 132 3.75 13.89 3.68
C ASP A 132 4.76 12.77 3.38
N THR A 133 5.68 12.47 4.32
CA THR A 133 6.62 11.35 4.18
C THR A 133 5.86 10.03 4.03
N HIS A 134 4.90 9.75 4.89
CA HIS A 134 4.08 8.54 4.84
C HIS A 134 3.30 8.41 3.52
N PHE A 135 2.71 9.49 3.03
CA PHE A 135 1.97 9.51 1.78
C PHE A 135 2.87 9.44 0.55
N SER A 136 4.09 10.00 0.62
CA SER A 136 5.13 9.81 -0.40
C SER A 136 5.52 8.35 -0.51
N TRP A 137 5.62 7.63 0.62
CA TRP A 137 5.81 6.19 0.61
C TRP A 137 4.59 5.51 -0.02
N MET A 138 3.38 5.77 0.45
CA MET A 138 2.19 5.14 -0.13
C MET A 138 2.14 5.28 -1.67
N GLN A 139 2.42 6.47 -2.19
CA GLN A 139 2.59 6.72 -3.62
C GLN A 139 3.71 5.87 -4.23
N GLN A 140 4.92 5.94 -3.67
CA GLN A 140 6.13 5.28 -4.17
C GLN A 140 6.03 3.75 -4.20
N TYR A 141 5.30 3.17 -3.25
CA TYR A 141 5.21 1.73 -3.02
C TYR A 141 3.88 1.14 -3.57
N GLY A 142 3.06 1.95 -4.22
CA GLY A 142 1.84 1.50 -4.90
C GLY A 142 0.69 1.14 -3.96
N VAL A 143 0.66 1.75 -2.77
CA VAL A 143 -0.51 1.75 -1.89
C VAL A 143 -1.54 2.71 -2.47
N ASP A 144 -2.74 2.21 -2.74
CA ASP A 144 -3.76 2.98 -3.46
C ASP A 144 -4.53 3.93 -2.53
N THR A 145 -4.84 3.46 -1.31
CA THR A 145 -5.81 4.13 -0.43
C THR A 145 -5.40 4.06 1.04
N ALA A 146 -5.51 5.17 1.77
CA ALA A 146 -5.33 5.26 3.22
C ALA A 146 -6.69 5.35 3.95
N ALA A 147 -6.96 4.40 4.83
CA ALA A 147 -8.12 4.45 5.72
C ALA A 147 -7.73 5.14 7.03
N LEU A 148 -7.99 6.46 7.13
CA LEU A 148 -7.67 7.21 8.33
C LEU A 148 -8.61 6.82 9.46
N GLN A 149 -8.05 6.24 10.52
CA GLN A 149 -8.84 5.85 11.69
C GLN A 149 -9.22 7.03 12.58
N ARG A 150 -10.47 6.99 12.99
CA ARG A 150 -11.13 7.99 13.83
C ARG A 150 -11.84 7.27 14.97
N PHE A 151 -11.14 7.19 16.10
CA PHE A 151 -11.69 6.74 17.37
C PHE A 151 -12.55 7.85 17.99
N ASN A 152 -13.31 7.50 19.04
CA ASN A 152 -14.24 8.37 19.76
C ASN A 152 -13.85 9.88 19.71
N PRO A 153 -14.46 10.65 18.79
CA PRO A 153 -14.05 12.01 18.48
C PRO A 153 -14.56 13.06 19.48
N VAL A 154 -15.31 12.63 20.51
CA VAL A 154 -15.93 13.52 21.50
C VAL A 154 -15.03 13.72 22.72
N GLY A 155 -14.07 12.82 22.94
CA GLY A 155 -13.11 12.89 24.05
C GLY A 155 -11.91 13.82 23.80
N GLY A 156 -10.92 13.73 24.68
CA GLY A 156 -9.70 14.55 24.62
C GLY A 156 -8.85 14.36 23.36
N GLU A 157 -9.02 13.25 22.65
CA GLU A 157 -8.34 12.97 21.37
C GLU A 157 -8.99 13.71 20.18
N GLY A 158 -10.26 14.11 20.31
CA GLY A 158 -11.07 14.67 19.23
C GLY A 158 -10.40 15.82 18.47
N PRO A 159 -9.90 16.88 19.15
CA PRO A 159 -9.24 17.99 18.49
C PRO A 159 -7.98 17.60 17.70
N THR A 160 -7.19 16.64 18.22
CA THR A 160 -6.02 16.11 17.50
C THR A 160 -6.47 15.37 16.25
N ARG A 161 -7.49 14.50 16.36
CA ARG A 161 -8.03 13.73 15.24
C ARG A 161 -8.69 14.59 14.17
N ASP A 162 -9.33 15.70 14.55
CA ASP A 162 -9.89 16.69 13.62
C ASP A 162 -8.79 17.29 12.74
N ALA A 163 -7.68 17.71 13.36
CA ALA A 163 -6.53 18.22 12.61
C ALA A 163 -5.89 17.14 11.72
N MET A 164 -5.79 15.90 12.20
CA MET A 164 -5.25 14.79 11.40
C MET A 164 -6.05 14.52 10.13
N ALA A 165 -7.38 14.65 10.16
CA ALA A 165 -8.21 14.53 8.94
C ALA A 165 -7.86 15.59 7.88
N ALA A 166 -7.54 16.82 8.30
CA ALA A 166 -7.10 17.87 7.39
C ALA A 166 -5.69 17.62 6.85
N LYS A 167 -4.77 17.17 7.70
CA LYS A 167 -3.38 16.85 7.32
C LYS A 167 -3.31 15.71 6.32
N VAL A 168 -4.03 14.61 6.59
CA VAL A 168 -4.17 13.46 5.67
C VAL A 168 -4.77 13.90 4.34
N ARG A 169 -5.83 14.72 4.34
CA ARG A 169 -6.39 15.26 3.10
C ARG A 169 -5.34 16.02 2.29
N SER A 170 -4.56 16.90 2.93
CA SER A 170 -3.53 17.70 2.27
C SER A 170 -2.44 16.81 1.65
N SER A 171 -1.96 15.80 2.38
CA SER A 171 -0.94 14.87 1.88
C SER A 171 -1.48 13.96 0.78
N ALA A 172 -2.72 13.48 0.90
CA ALA A 172 -3.41 12.73 -0.13
C ALA A 172 -3.49 13.52 -1.45
N GLU A 173 -3.93 14.79 -1.37
CA GLU A 173 -3.98 15.71 -2.51
C GLU A 173 -2.61 15.92 -3.15
N SER A 174 -1.56 16.05 -2.35
CA SER A 174 -0.19 16.31 -2.83
C SER A 174 0.50 15.08 -3.45
N HIS A 175 0.19 13.87 -2.96
CA HIS A 175 0.85 12.64 -3.37
C HIS A 175 -0.01 11.74 -4.27
N GLY A 176 -1.23 12.15 -4.59
CA GLY A 176 -2.07 11.37 -5.50
C GLY A 176 -2.64 10.07 -4.91
N VAL A 177 -2.64 9.94 -3.57
CA VAL A 177 -3.11 8.74 -2.85
C VAL A 177 -4.55 8.98 -2.40
N LYS A 178 -5.43 7.98 -2.53
CA LYS A 178 -6.81 8.11 -2.05
C LYS A 178 -6.87 8.02 -0.53
N PHE A 179 -7.88 8.62 0.08
CA PHE A 179 -8.13 8.45 1.51
C PHE A 179 -9.62 8.40 1.84
N TYR A 180 -9.98 7.75 2.95
CA TYR A 180 -11.34 7.84 3.50
C TYR A 180 -11.31 7.77 5.03
N ILE A 181 -12.44 8.13 5.64
CA ILE A 181 -12.60 8.09 7.09
C ILE A 181 -13.08 6.70 7.52
N MET A 182 -12.33 6.09 8.44
CA MET A 182 -12.69 4.86 9.13
C MET A 182 -13.00 5.19 10.58
N TYR A 183 -14.26 5.03 10.99
CA TYR A 183 -14.61 5.11 12.40
C TYR A 183 -14.22 3.82 13.10
N ASP A 184 -13.49 3.92 14.20
CA ASP A 184 -13.32 2.81 15.14
C ASP A 184 -14.20 3.08 16.36
N VAL A 185 -15.19 2.21 16.57
CA VAL A 185 -16.20 2.39 17.61
C VAL A 185 -15.84 1.74 18.95
N SER A 186 -14.61 1.21 19.08
CA SER A 186 -14.11 0.61 20.32
C SER A 186 -14.24 1.58 21.50
N GLY A 187 -14.92 1.14 22.57
CA GLY A 187 -15.10 1.90 23.80
C GLY A 187 -16.01 3.13 23.67
N TRP A 188 -16.65 3.34 22.51
CA TRP A 188 -17.46 4.53 22.24
C TRP A 188 -18.95 4.25 22.50
N THR A 189 -19.37 4.17 23.77
CA THR A 189 -20.75 3.76 24.15
C THR A 189 -21.87 4.63 23.57
N THR A 190 -21.57 5.87 23.21
CA THR A 190 -22.50 6.86 22.62
C THR A 190 -22.41 7.01 21.10
N MET A 191 -21.68 6.12 20.42
CA MET A 191 -21.44 6.15 18.97
C MET A 191 -22.70 6.35 18.12
N GLN A 192 -23.84 5.76 18.47
CA GLN A 192 -25.00 5.70 17.60
C GLN A 192 -25.48 7.09 17.15
N SER A 193 -25.50 8.05 18.07
CA SER A 193 -25.85 9.45 17.80
C SER A 193 -24.63 10.29 17.42
N GLU A 194 -23.50 10.08 18.10
CA GLU A 194 -22.34 10.94 17.96
C GLU A 194 -21.59 10.72 16.64
N ILE A 195 -21.57 9.50 16.09
CA ILE A 195 -20.99 9.22 14.76
C ILE A 195 -21.71 9.98 13.65
N LYS A 196 -23.03 10.09 13.75
CA LYS A 196 -23.87 10.81 12.78
C LYS A 196 -23.60 12.32 12.85
N THR A 197 -23.49 12.82 14.08
CA THR A 197 -23.18 14.22 14.37
C THR A 197 -21.80 14.59 13.86
N ASP A 198 -20.80 13.75 14.18
CA ASP A 198 -19.42 13.93 13.77
C ASP A 198 -19.26 13.91 12.23
N TRP A 199 -19.88 12.93 11.57
CA TRP A 199 -19.88 12.87 10.11
C TRP A 199 -20.47 14.15 9.51
N THR A 200 -21.68 14.51 9.94
CA THR A 200 -22.42 15.63 9.36
C THR A 200 -21.69 16.96 9.55
N ASN A 201 -21.14 17.18 10.74
CA ASN A 201 -20.58 18.47 11.11
C ASN A 201 -19.11 18.63 10.73
N LYS A 202 -18.34 17.53 10.65
CA LYS A 202 -16.89 17.57 10.46
C LYS A 202 -16.44 16.74 9.26
N MET A 203 -16.67 15.43 9.28
CA MET A 203 -15.98 14.53 8.34
C MET A 203 -16.52 14.61 6.90
N LYS A 204 -17.81 14.87 6.71
CA LYS A 204 -18.44 14.98 5.39
C LYS A 204 -17.80 16.06 4.52
N ALA A 205 -17.26 17.13 5.11
CA ALA A 205 -16.59 18.19 4.37
C ALA A 205 -15.33 17.71 3.61
N HIS A 206 -14.67 16.64 4.08
CA HIS A 206 -13.50 16.07 3.41
C HIS A 206 -13.86 15.35 2.10
N THR A 207 -15.12 14.94 1.93
CA THR A 207 -15.61 14.28 0.70
C THR A 207 -15.56 15.20 -0.53
N ALA A 208 -15.37 16.52 -0.34
CA ALA A 208 -15.16 17.46 -1.43
C ALA A 208 -13.76 17.36 -2.07
N SER A 209 -12.82 16.64 -1.46
CA SER A 209 -11.50 16.39 -2.06
C SER A 209 -11.62 15.39 -3.22
N ALA A 210 -10.92 15.66 -4.33
CA ALA A 210 -10.80 14.69 -5.43
C ALA A 210 -10.06 13.40 -5.01
N GLN A 211 -9.32 13.44 -3.90
CA GLN A 211 -8.66 12.26 -3.33
C GLN A 211 -9.45 11.56 -2.23
N TYR A 212 -10.64 12.06 -1.88
CA TYR A 212 -11.52 11.26 -1.06
C TYR A 212 -11.99 10.03 -1.85
N ALA A 213 -11.81 8.83 -1.29
CA ALA A 213 -12.07 7.59 -1.98
C ALA A 213 -13.56 7.44 -2.31
N THR A 214 -13.83 7.00 -3.53
CA THR A 214 -15.18 6.67 -4.00
C THR A 214 -15.27 5.25 -4.55
N GLN A 215 -16.39 4.59 -4.27
CA GLN A 215 -16.71 3.28 -4.82
C GLN A 215 -18.14 3.31 -5.33
N ASN A 216 -18.35 2.84 -6.57
CA ASN A 216 -19.64 2.91 -7.25
C ASN A 216 -20.22 4.34 -7.27
N GLY A 217 -19.35 5.35 -7.43
CA GLY A 217 -19.72 6.77 -7.44
C GLY A 217 -20.11 7.35 -6.08
N LYS A 218 -19.90 6.62 -4.98
CA LYS A 218 -20.27 7.03 -3.62
C LYS A 218 -19.04 7.25 -2.75
N PRO A 219 -19.00 8.28 -1.88
CA PRO A 219 -17.92 8.44 -0.91
C PRO A 219 -17.84 7.22 0.02
N VAL A 220 -16.64 6.72 0.24
CA VAL A 220 -16.39 5.57 1.10
C VAL A 220 -16.37 6.00 2.57
N VAL A 221 -17.00 5.21 3.43
CA VAL A 221 -16.84 5.30 4.89
C VAL A 221 -16.67 3.90 5.44
N CYS A 222 -15.75 3.70 6.39
CA CYS A 222 -15.61 2.43 7.09
C CYS A 222 -16.06 2.57 8.54
N ILE A 223 -16.71 1.53 9.07
CA ILE A 223 -17.07 1.41 10.48
C ILE A 223 -16.47 0.12 11.02
N TRP A 224 -15.51 0.26 11.92
CA TRP A 224 -14.81 -0.82 12.58
C TRP A 224 -15.38 -1.07 13.97
N GLY A 225 -15.73 -2.32 14.29
CA GLY A 225 -16.13 -2.73 15.64
C GLY A 225 -17.54 -3.32 15.77
N PHE A 226 -18.37 -3.29 14.72
CA PHE A 226 -19.71 -3.88 14.80
C PHE A 226 -19.66 -5.42 14.83
N GLY A 227 -20.25 -6.02 15.87
CA GLY A 227 -20.37 -7.47 16.04
C GLY A 227 -19.30 -8.13 16.93
N PHE A 228 -18.29 -7.37 17.39
CA PHE A 228 -17.28 -7.90 18.32
C PHE A 228 -17.88 -8.25 19.68
N ASN A 229 -17.53 -9.43 20.19
CA ASN A 229 -18.04 -9.97 21.45
C ASN A 229 -17.12 -9.65 22.63
N ASP A 230 -17.04 -8.37 22.98
CA ASP A 230 -16.30 -7.87 24.13
C ASP A 230 -16.99 -6.65 24.75
N ASP A 231 -16.44 -6.16 25.86
CA ASP A 231 -16.97 -5.03 26.63
C ASP A 231 -16.71 -3.66 25.99
N ASN A 232 -15.77 -3.58 25.03
CA ASN A 232 -15.51 -2.35 24.26
C ASN A 232 -16.55 -2.15 23.16
N HIS A 233 -17.31 -3.19 22.80
CA HIS A 233 -18.33 -3.16 21.76
C HIS A 233 -19.73 -3.56 22.26
N PRO A 234 -20.30 -2.87 23.27
CA PRO A 234 -21.57 -3.25 23.91
C PRO A 234 -22.82 -2.83 23.08
N PHE A 235 -22.76 -2.89 21.76
CA PHE A 235 -23.78 -2.35 20.87
C PHE A 235 -24.79 -3.42 20.48
N THR A 236 -26.07 -3.04 20.35
CA THR A 236 -27.11 -3.94 19.85
C THR A 236 -27.06 -4.00 18.31
N ALA A 237 -27.55 -5.11 17.73
CA ALA A 237 -27.67 -5.24 16.28
C ALA A 237 -28.51 -4.10 15.66
N ASP A 238 -29.62 -3.73 16.30
CA ASP A 238 -30.49 -2.62 15.86
C ASP A 238 -29.76 -1.27 15.83
N ALA A 239 -28.95 -0.96 16.84
CA ALA A 239 -28.16 0.26 16.87
C ALA A 239 -27.11 0.29 15.76
N CYS A 240 -26.47 -0.86 15.48
CA CYS A 240 -25.48 -0.99 14.41
C CYS A 240 -26.15 -0.84 13.03
N LEU A 241 -27.29 -1.51 12.80
CA LEU A 241 -28.09 -1.39 11.57
C LEU A 241 -28.56 0.04 11.32
N ASP A 242 -29.02 0.73 12.36
CA ASP A 242 -29.41 2.14 12.27
C ASP A 242 -28.26 3.03 11.76
N VAL A 243 -27.04 2.85 12.28
CA VAL A 243 -25.87 3.61 11.81
C VAL A 243 -25.53 3.28 10.35
N ILE A 244 -25.47 2.00 9.97
CA ILE A 244 -25.18 1.59 8.59
C ILE A 244 -26.19 2.18 7.62
N ASN A 245 -27.48 2.02 7.91
CA ASN A 245 -28.56 2.52 7.07
C ASN A 245 -28.57 4.04 6.99
N TRP A 246 -28.22 4.73 8.08
CA TRP A 246 -28.06 6.17 8.06
C TRP A 246 -26.94 6.60 7.09
N PHE A 247 -25.74 6.01 7.14
CA PHE A 247 -24.66 6.34 6.20
C PHE A 247 -25.04 6.02 4.73
N LYS A 248 -25.72 4.90 4.49
CA LYS A 248 -26.26 4.58 3.15
C LYS A 248 -27.27 5.63 2.70
N SER A 249 -28.12 6.14 3.59
CA SER A 249 -29.04 7.26 3.29
C SER A 249 -28.33 8.58 3.00
N GLN A 250 -27.10 8.76 3.52
CA GLN A 250 -26.22 9.88 3.17
C GLN A 250 -25.49 9.69 1.83
N GLY A 251 -25.78 8.61 1.10
CA GLY A 251 -25.17 8.30 -0.19
C GLY A 251 -23.80 7.65 -0.09
N CYS A 252 -23.39 7.13 1.06
CA CYS A 252 -22.07 6.53 1.24
C CYS A 252 -22.01 5.07 0.77
N TYR A 253 -20.81 4.62 0.39
CA TYR A 253 -20.44 3.22 0.29
C TYR A 253 -19.84 2.79 1.63
N VAL A 254 -20.51 1.87 2.34
CA VAL A 254 -20.19 1.58 3.74
C VAL A 254 -19.42 0.26 3.85
N ILE A 255 -18.19 0.34 4.37
CA ILE A 255 -17.33 -0.80 4.68
C ILE A 255 -17.50 -1.18 6.15
N GLY A 256 -17.62 -2.47 6.44
CA GLY A 256 -17.64 -3.01 7.81
C GLY A 256 -16.32 -3.66 8.19
N GLY A 257 -15.64 -3.11 9.20
CA GLY A 257 -14.56 -3.78 9.92
C GLY A 257 -15.16 -4.66 11.03
N ILE A 258 -15.17 -5.98 10.83
CA ILE A 258 -15.98 -6.91 11.63
C ILE A 258 -15.11 -8.03 12.26
N PRO A 259 -15.65 -8.83 13.19
CA PRO A 259 -14.92 -9.95 13.76
C PRO A 259 -14.49 -10.98 12.73
N LYS A 260 -13.41 -11.70 13.03
CA LYS A 260 -13.12 -12.99 12.39
C LYS A 260 -14.27 -13.97 12.61
N GLU A 261 -14.44 -14.93 11.71
CA GLU A 261 -15.49 -15.96 11.82
C GLU A 261 -16.92 -15.39 11.91
N TRP A 262 -17.15 -14.17 11.42
CA TRP A 262 -18.45 -13.49 11.44
C TRP A 262 -19.59 -14.33 10.85
N ARG A 263 -19.30 -15.14 9.82
CA ARG A 263 -20.25 -16.01 9.13
C ARG A 263 -20.63 -17.24 9.95
N THR A 264 -19.64 -17.89 10.58
CA THR A 264 -19.86 -19.16 11.30
C THR A 264 -20.17 -18.97 12.78
N GLY A 265 -19.89 -17.78 13.32
CA GLY A 265 -19.85 -17.54 14.75
C GLY A 265 -18.57 -18.10 15.37
N GLY A 266 -18.20 -17.54 16.52
CA GLY A 266 -16.97 -17.84 17.25
C GLY A 266 -16.94 -17.05 18.56
N GLN A 267 -15.96 -17.30 19.43
CA GLN A 267 -15.88 -16.65 20.76
C GLN A 267 -15.86 -15.10 20.65
N GLY A 268 -15.22 -14.57 19.60
CA GLY A 268 -15.10 -13.13 19.36
C GLY A 268 -16.29 -12.50 18.59
N THR A 269 -17.32 -13.27 18.24
CA THR A 269 -18.40 -12.84 17.35
C THR A 269 -19.74 -12.92 18.06
N ARG A 270 -20.45 -11.79 18.15
CA ARG A 270 -21.80 -11.73 18.74
C ARG A 270 -22.80 -12.47 17.86
N THR A 271 -23.74 -13.16 18.51
CA THR A 271 -24.87 -13.80 17.83
C THR A 271 -25.92 -12.77 17.42
N GLY A 272 -26.70 -13.05 16.37
CA GLY A 272 -27.76 -12.16 15.89
C GLY A 272 -27.30 -10.98 15.02
N PHE A 273 -26.04 -10.95 14.57
CA PHE A 273 -25.47 -9.87 13.76
C PHE A 273 -25.47 -10.14 12.24
N GLY A 274 -26.04 -11.26 11.77
CA GLY A 274 -26.06 -11.60 10.34
C GLY A 274 -26.60 -10.48 9.46
N ASP A 275 -27.72 -9.86 9.86
CA ASP A 275 -28.31 -8.74 9.13
C ASP A 275 -27.43 -7.49 9.15
N VAL A 276 -26.69 -7.25 10.24
CA VAL A 276 -25.71 -6.15 10.35
C VAL A 276 -24.60 -6.36 9.32
N TYR A 277 -24.04 -7.56 9.25
CA TYR A 277 -22.98 -7.88 8.29
C TYR A 277 -23.50 -7.73 6.85
N HIS A 278 -24.68 -8.27 6.55
CA HIS A 278 -25.27 -8.19 5.21
C HIS A 278 -25.76 -6.79 4.80
N ALA A 279 -25.79 -5.82 5.72
CA ALA A 279 -26.14 -4.44 5.41
C ALA A 279 -24.97 -3.64 4.79
N PHE A 280 -23.72 -4.08 4.99
CA PHE A 280 -22.54 -3.41 4.42
C PHE A 280 -22.44 -3.55 2.90
N ASN A 281 -21.69 -2.66 2.27
CA ASN A 281 -21.32 -2.79 0.87
C ASN A 281 -20.04 -3.60 0.67
N MET A 282 -19.13 -3.54 1.64
CA MET A 282 -17.90 -4.33 1.70
C MET A 282 -17.62 -4.74 3.13
N ILE A 283 -17.00 -5.91 3.31
CA ILE A 283 -16.62 -6.44 4.63
C ILE A 283 -15.13 -6.69 4.70
N SER A 284 -14.53 -6.33 5.83
CA SER A 284 -13.14 -6.58 6.20
C SER A 284 -13.05 -7.25 7.58
N PRO A 285 -12.89 -8.59 7.66
CA PRO A 285 -12.75 -9.29 8.93
C PRO A 285 -11.36 -9.05 9.55
N TRP A 286 -11.29 -8.77 10.86
CA TRP A 286 -10.03 -8.52 11.57
C TRP A 286 -9.18 -9.78 11.74
N MET A 287 -7.88 -9.67 11.45
CA MET A 287 -6.96 -10.81 11.51
C MET A 287 -5.79 -10.65 12.49
N VAL A 288 -5.54 -9.44 13.02
CA VAL A 288 -4.48 -9.27 14.04
C VAL A 288 -4.86 -10.04 15.30
N GLY A 289 -3.93 -10.85 15.81
CA GLY A 289 -4.17 -11.79 16.92
C GLY A 289 -5.02 -13.01 16.55
N ALA A 290 -5.51 -13.12 15.31
CA ALA A 290 -6.22 -14.31 14.82
C ALA A 290 -5.28 -15.34 14.20
N ILE A 291 -4.22 -14.85 13.53
CA ILE A 291 -3.19 -15.65 12.86
C ILE A 291 -1.81 -15.12 13.26
N GLY A 292 -0.82 -16.00 13.35
CA GLY A 292 0.56 -15.61 13.68
C GLY A 292 1.63 -16.29 12.84
N ASN A 293 1.26 -17.20 11.94
CA ASN A 293 2.20 -17.89 11.07
C ASN A 293 1.55 -18.33 9.74
N VAL A 294 2.39 -18.82 8.81
CA VAL A 294 1.99 -19.31 7.48
C VAL A 294 0.94 -20.42 7.54
N GLY A 295 1.06 -21.34 8.51
CA GLY A 295 0.11 -22.44 8.71
C GLY A 295 -1.27 -21.96 9.15
N ASP A 296 -1.32 -20.97 10.05
CA ASP A 296 -2.58 -20.36 10.47
C ASP A 296 -3.28 -19.66 9.28
N SER A 297 -2.52 -18.96 8.44
CA SER A 297 -3.05 -18.33 7.22
C SER A 297 -3.67 -19.36 6.26
N ASP A 298 -3.01 -20.51 6.08
CA ASP A 298 -3.54 -21.59 5.25
C ASP A 298 -4.79 -22.24 5.84
N ASN A 299 -4.81 -22.41 7.17
CA ASN A 299 -5.98 -22.94 7.87
C ASN A 299 -7.19 -22.00 7.71
N TYR A 300 -6.99 -20.69 7.84
CA TYR A 300 -8.04 -19.69 7.61
C TYR A 300 -8.51 -19.66 6.17
N TYR A 301 -7.60 -19.74 5.20
CA TYR A 301 -7.97 -19.84 3.79
C TYR A 301 -8.92 -21.02 3.54
N GLN A 302 -8.56 -22.20 4.05
CA GLN A 302 -9.32 -23.43 3.83
C GLN A 302 -10.67 -23.43 4.55
N ASN A 303 -10.71 -22.96 5.79
CA ASN A 303 -11.87 -23.19 6.68
C ASN A 303 -12.76 -21.96 6.88
N VAL A 304 -12.26 -20.75 6.57
CA VAL A 304 -12.96 -19.48 6.84
C VAL A 304 -13.12 -18.66 5.56
N ASN A 305 -12.02 -18.20 4.95
CA ASN A 305 -12.08 -17.17 3.90
C ASN A 305 -12.80 -17.64 2.63
N THR A 306 -12.69 -18.92 2.25
CA THR A 306 -13.42 -19.47 1.10
C THR A 306 -14.94 -19.41 1.28
N GLY A 307 -15.42 -19.70 2.49
CA GLY A 307 -16.83 -19.57 2.84
C GLY A 307 -17.27 -18.12 2.94
N ASP A 308 -16.44 -17.25 3.51
CA ASP A 308 -16.72 -15.81 3.64
C ASP A 308 -16.84 -15.13 2.26
N GLN A 309 -15.93 -15.45 1.32
CA GLN A 309 -16.03 -14.95 -0.05
C GLN A 309 -17.30 -15.44 -0.75
N ALA A 310 -17.69 -16.71 -0.54
CA ALA A 310 -18.89 -17.26 -1.13
C ALA A 310 -20.16 -16.57 -0.59
N GLU A 311 -20.21 -16.28 0.71
CA GLU A 311 -21.29 -15.53 1.35
C GLU A 311 -21.36 -14.10 0.79
N CYS A 312 -20.22 -13.42 0.71
CA CYS A 312 -20.13 -12.07 0.15
C CYS A 312 -20.66 -12.04 -1.30
N ASN A 313 -20.26 -13.00 -2.13
CA ASN A 313 -20.76 -13.14 -3.51
C ASN A 313 -22.28 -13.40 -3.57
N ALA A 314 -22.82 -14.22 -2.66
CA ALA A 314 -24.25 -14.54 -2.62
C ALA A 314 -25.11 -13.32 -2.23
N HIS A 315 -24.54 -12.39 -1.44
CA HIS A 315 -25.22 -11.21 -0.94
C HIS A 315 -24.85 -9.91 -1.66
N GLY A 316 -23.98 -9.96 -2.67
CA GLY A 316 -23.55 -8.77 -3.41
C GLY A 316 -22.72 -7.80 -2.56
N ILE A 317 -21.91 -8.35 -1.67
CA ILE A 317 -20.99 -7.64 -0.79
C ILE A 317 -19.57 -7.83 -1.34
N ASP A 318 -18.79 -6.76 -1.45
CA ASP A 318 -17.39 -6.89 -1.81
C ASP A 318 -16.57 -7.39 -0.60
N TYR A 319 -15.58 -8.25 -0.82
CA TYR A 319 -14.75 -8.82 0.24
C TYR A 319 -13.35 -8.18 0.24
N GLN A 320 -12.96 -7.61 1.38
CA GLN A 320 -11.65 -6.98 1.59
C GLN A 320 -10.98 -7.54 2.86
N PRO A 321 -10.41 -8.75 2.81
CA PRO A 321 -9.77 -9.36 3.97
C PRO A 321 -8.50 -8.60 4.39
N CYS A 322 -8.17 -8.70 5.68
CA CYS A 322 -6.92 -8.17 6.22
C CYS A 322 -5.71 -9.02 5.78
N VAL A 323 -4.61 -8.35 5.44
CA VAL A 323 -3.26 -8.91 5.31
C VAL A 323 -2.36 -8.14 6.27
N LEU A 324 -1.59 -8.86 7.10
CA LEU A 324 -0.70 -8.23 8.09
C LEU A 324 0.77 -8.66 7.91
N PRO A 325 1.74 -7.77 8.18
CA PRO A 325 3.16 -8.12 8.14
C PRO A 325 3.56 -9.07 9.28
N GLY A 326 2.84 -9.02 10.41
CA GLY A 326 3.15 -9.74 11.65
C GLY A 326 3.92 -8.88 12.66
N ASP A 327 3.71 -9.18 13.94
CA ASP A 327 4.38 -8.52 15.07
C ASP A 327 5.88 -8.82 15.06
N VAL A 328 6.69 -7.75 14.97
CA VAL A 328 8.16 -7.81 15.03
C VAL A 328 8.64 -8.52 16.29
N SER A 329 8.11 -8.14 17.45
CA SER A 329 8.52 -8.65 18.76
C SER A 329 8.18 -10.14 18.95
N ALA A 330 7.15 -10.62 18.25
CA ALA A 330 6.74 -12.02 18.25
C ALA A 330 7.40 -12.85 17.14
N ARG A 331 8.32 -12.27 16.34
CA ARG A 331 9.01 -12.92 15.21
C ARG A 331 8.08 -13.53 14.16
N GLN A 332 6.89 -12.95 13.99
CA GLN A 332 5.89 -13.46 13.04
C GLN A 332 6.19 -13.12 11.59
N ARG A 333 7.07 -12.14 11.38
CA ARG A 333 7.40 -11.57 10.08
C ARG A 333 8.05 -12.56 9.12
N VAL A 334 8.93 -13.41 9.65
CA VAL A 334 9.70 -14.45 8.93
C VAL A 334 10.20 -13.90 7.59
N HIS A 335 10.90 -12.77 7.64
CA HIS A 335 11.42 -12.02 6.49
C HIS A 335 10.44 -11.95 5.30
N GLY A 336 9.15 -11.75 5.57
CA GLY A 336 8.08 -11.52 4.58
C GLY A 336 7.25 -12.75 4.20
N ASP A 337 7.64 -13.97 4.60
CA ASP A 337 6.94 -15.20 4.20
C ASP A 337 5.51 -15.24 4.74
N PHE A 338 5.31 -14.75 5.97
CA PHE A 338 4.00 -14.71 6.59
C PHE A 338 3.03 -13.79 5.85
N MET A 339 3.46 -12.58 5.49
CA MET A 339 2.63 -11.62 4.76
C MET A 339 2.38 -12.06 3.32
N TRP A 340 3.42 -12.57 2.62
CA TRP A 340 3.26 -13.04 1.24
C TRP A 340 2.27 -14.20 1.14
N ARG A 341 2.29 -15.12 2.11
CA ARG A 341 1.33 -16.23 2.11
C ARG A 341 -0.12 -15.73 2.19
N GLN A 342 -0.37 -14.71 3.00
CA GLN A 342 -1.69 -14.09 3.10
C GLN A 342 -2.10 -13.44 1.77
N PHE A 343 -1.21 -12.66 1.13
CA PHE A 343 -1.48 -12.11 -0.21
C PHE A 343 -1.85 -13.21 -1.21
N TYR A 344 -1.05 -14.28 -1.29
CA TYR A 344 -1.33 -15.40 -2.17
C TYR A 344 -2.69 -16.04 -1.88
N ASN A 345 -3.01 -16.27 -0.60
CA ASN A 345 -4.28 -16.86 -0.18
C ASN A 345 -5.48 -15.95 -0.50
N MET A 346 -5.37 -14.64 -0.26
CA MET A 346 -6.47 -13.69 -0.49
C MET A 346 -6.69 -13.39 -1.98
N VAL A 347 -5.64 -13.31 -2.80
CA VAL A 347 -5.82 -13.21 -4.26
C VAL A 347 -6.42 -14.51 -4.81
N ARG A 348 -5.96 -15.68 -4.33
CA ARG A 348 -6.51 -16.99 -4.75
C ARG A 348 -7.96 -17.21 -4.31
N VAL A 349 -8.40 -16.64 -3.19
CA VAL A 349 -9.81 -16.74 -2.77
C VAL A 349 -10.72 -15.92 -3.68
N GLY A 350 -10.16 -14.93 -4.40
CA GLY A 350 -10.90 -14.03 -5.27
C GLY A 350 -11.38 -12.78 -4.55
N ALA A 351 -10.65 -12.31 -3.54
CA ALA A 351 -10.98 -11.07 -2.82
C ALA A 351 -11.06 -9.86 -3.77
N GLN A 352 -12.01 -8.97 -3.51
CA GLN A 352 -12.24 -7.77 -4.32
C GLN A 352 -11.32 -6.62 -3.92
N GLY A 353 -10.77 -6.62 -2.72
CA GLY A 353 -9.75 -5.68 -2.27
C GLY A 353 -8.88 -6.32 -1.19
N ILE A 354 -7.81 -5.65 -0.78
CA ILE A 354 -7.03 -6.09 0.39
C ILE A 354 -6.84 -4.89 1.33
N TYR A 355 -7.08 -5.13 2.61
CA TYR A 355 -6.79 -4.19 3.67
C TYR A 355 -5.49 -4.59 4.38
N ILE A 356 -4.52 -3.69 4.47
CA ILE A 356 -3.30 -3.93 5.23
C ILE A 356 -3.51 -3.48 6.66
N SER A 357 -3.36 -4.42 7.59
CA SER A 357 -3.32 -4.14 9.02
C SER A 357 -1.88 -4.22 9.52
N MET A 358 -1.11 -3.14 9.55
CA MET A 358 -1.47 -1.72 9.37
C MET A 358 -0.33 -0.91 8.72
N PHE A 359 -0.54 0.37 8.39
CA PHE A 359 0.53 1.25 7.91
C PHE A 359 1.54 1.58 9.01
N ASP A 360 1.10 2.16 10.13
CA ASP A 360 1.95 2.78 11.17
C ASP A 360 1.82 2.18 12.57
N GLU A 361 1.24 0.98 12.75
CA GLU A 361 0.96 0.35 14.06
C GLU A 361 2.22 -0.17 14.82
N PHE A 362 3.11 0.75 15.23
CA PHE A 362 4.31 0.44 16.02
C PHE A 362 4.01 -0.07 17.44
N ASN A 363 2.81 0.24 17.99
CA ASN A 363 2.33 -0.27 19.28
C ASN A 363 2.15 -1.79 19.27
N GLU A 364 1.74 -2.36 18.14
CA GLU A 364 1.51 -3.80 18.00
C GLU A 364 2.60 -4.50 17.16
N GLY A 365 3.50 -3.75 16.55
CA GLY A 365 4.57 -4.29 15.69
C GLY A 365 4.06 -4.73 14.31
N ASN A 366 2.84 -4.36 13.94
CA ASN A 366 2.17 -4.77 12.69
C ASN A 366 2.25 -3.71 11.58
N GLN A 367 3.12 -2.71 11.73
CA GLN A 367 3.31 -1.66 10.73
C GLN A 367 4.04 -2.15 9.47
N ILE A 368 3.63 -1.70 8.28
CA ILE A 368 4.45 -1.79 7.07
C ILE A 368 5.39 -0.60 6.91
N ALA A 369 5.18 0.50 7.64
CA ALA A 369 6.05 1.67 7.66
C ALA A 369 7.51 1.32 7.96
N LYS A 370 8.44 2.17 7.46
CA LYS A 370 9.87 1.88 7.53
C LYS A 370 10.32 1.66 8.97
N THR A 371 10.97 0.52 9.20
CA THR A 371 11.34 0.01 10.53
C THR A 371 12.85 -0.23 10.59
N ALA A 372 13.45 -0.08 11.77
CA ALA A 372 14.88 -0.27 11.97
C ALA A 372 15.37 -1.63 11.44
N GLU A 373 16.34 -1.58 10.52
CA GLU A 373 16.85 -2.73 9.77
C GLU A 373 17.69 -3.66 10.64
N THR A 374 18.57 -3.06 11.45
CA THR A 374 19.56 -3.77 12.27
C THR A 374 19.61 -3.18 13.68
N GLN A 375 20.27 -3.91 14.59
CA GLN A 375 20.53 -3.42 15.96
C GLN A 375 21.33 -2.11 16.01
N ALA A 376 22.05 -1.74 14.94
CA ALA A 376 22.71 -0.44 14.86
C ALA A 376 21.72 0.74 14.80
N SER A 377 20.48 0.50 14.35
CA SER A 377 19.43 1.52 14.22
C SER A 377 18.39 1.46 15.36
N VAL A 378 18.67 0.70 16.42
CA VAL A 378 17.79 0.51 17.57
C VAL A 378 18.47 1.08 18.83
N PRO A 379 17.73 1.70 19.79
CA PRO A 379 18.31 2.17 21.03
C PRO A 379 18.93 1.02 21.85
N THR A 380 20.18 1.20 22.27
CA THR A 380 21.01 0.14 22.87
C THR A 380 20.46 -0.44 24.18
N ASN A 381 19.58 0.29 24.87
CA ASN A 381 18.97 -0.13 26.14
C ASN A 381 17.47 -0.45 26.01
N SER A 382 16.95 -0.62 24.79
CA SER A 382 15.51 -0.87 24.56
C SER A 382 15.10 -2.33 24.63
N GLY A 383 15.97 -3.25 24.22
CA GLY A 383 15.61 -4.66 24.02
C GLY A 383 14.72 -4.91 22.80
N PHE A 384 14.52 -3.93 21.91
CA PHE A 384 13.75 -4.13 20.68
C PHE A 384 14.48 -5.01 19.67
N LEU A 385 13.70 -5.76 18.90
CA LEU A 385 14.20 -6.49 17.74
C LEU A 385 14.22 -5.57 16.52
N ALA A 386 15.23 -5.75 15.67
CA ALA A 386 15.29 -5.15 14.34
C ALA A 386 14.73 -6.11 13.28
N LEU A 387 14.57 -5.65 12.04
CA LEU A 387 14.03 -6.51 10.97
C LEU A 387 14.93 -7.72 10.66
N ASP A 388 16.24 -7.62 10.89
CA ASP A 388 17.22 -8.69 10.65
C ASP A 388 17.43 -9.65 11.84
N ASP A 389 16.58 -9.62 12.87
CA ASP A 389 16.76 -10.43 14.09
C ASP A 389 16.83 -11.94 13.82
N ASP A 390 16.23 -12.42 12.72
CA ASP A 390 16.28 -13.82 12.30
C ASP A 390 17.53 -14.18 11.47
N GLY A 391 18.45 -13.24 11.30
CA GLY A 391 19.67 -13.37 10.49
C GLY A 391 19.50 -13.06 9.00
N THR A 392 18.27 -12.78 8.55
CA THR A 392 17.99 -12.37 7.17
C THR A 392 17.91 -10.86 7.08
N ALA A 393 18.89 -10.25 6.42
CA ALA A 393 18.86 -8.81 6.17
C ALA A 393 17.56 -8.41 5.46
N CYS A 394 16.89 -7.39 5.99
CA CYS A 394 15.69 -6.80 5.40
C CYS A 394 15.89 -5.29 5.35
N SER A 395 15.69 -4.67 4.18
CA SER A 395 15.73 -3.22 4.07
C SER A 395 14.56 -2.57 4.80
N SER A 396 14.69 -1.32 5.25
CA SER A 396 13.68 -0.69 6.12
C SER A 396 12.32 -0.59 5.44
N ASP A 397 12.35 -0.42 4.12
CA ASP A 397 11.20 -0.32 3.24
C ASP A 397 10.61 -1.67 2.79
N TYR A 398 11.20 -2.79 3.21
CA TYR A 398 10.91 -4.12 2.67
C TYR A 398 9.41 -4.47 2.67
N TYR A 399 8.69 -4.16 3.73
CA TYR A 399 7.25 -4.45 3.86
C TYR A 399 6.36 -3.55 3.00
N LEU A 400 6.81 -2.33 2.69
CA LEU A 400 6.17 -1.50 1.69
C LEU A 400 6.38 -2.10 0.28
N ARG A 401 7.58 -2.62 -0.02
CA ARG A 401 7.89 -3.30 -1.31
C ARG A 401 7.01 -4.53 -1.50
N LEU A 402 6.90 -5.32 -0.45
CA LEU A 402 6.09 -6.53 -0.39
C LEU A 402 4.60 -6.23 -0.60
N THR A 403 4.14 -5.12 -0.02
CA THR A 403 2.78 -4.60 -0.22
C THR A 403 2.55 -4.21 -1.69
N GLY A 404 3.51 -3.52 -2.31
CA GLY A 404 3.46 -3.20 -3.74
C GLY A 404 3.32 -4.44 -4.61
N ASP A 405 4.15 -5.46 -4.41
CA ASP A 405 4.08 -6.72 -5.15
C ASP A 405 2.76 -7.47 -4.91
N GLY A 406 2.26 -7.49 -3.67
CA GLY A 406 0.96 -8.04 -3.34
C GLY A 406 -0.19 -7.32 -4.07
N GLY A 407 -0.10 -5.99 -4.18
CA GLY A 407 -1.02 -5.17 -4.96
C GLY A 407 -0.95 -5.45 -6.46
N ARG A 408 0.25 -5.63 -7.02
CA ARG A 408 0.41 -6.05 -8.43
C ARG A 408 -0.22 -7.41 -8.69
N MET A 409 -0.12 -8.35 -7.73
CA MET A 409 -0.75 -9.67 -7.83
C MET A 409 -2.28 -9.57 -7.80
N LEU A 410 -2.84 -8.77 -6.89
CA LEU A 410 -4.28 -8.51 -6.83
C LEU A 410 -4.81 -7.91 -8.14
N LYS A 411 -4.06 -6.99 -8.73
CA LYS A 411 -4.41 -6.30 -9.99
C LYS A 411 -4.15 -7.14 -11.25
N GLY A 412 -3.64 -8.37 -11.11
CA GLY A 412 -3.29 -9.24 -12.24
C GLY A 412 -2.09 -8.76 -13.07
N GLN A 413 -1.29 -7.83 -12.55
CA GLN A 413 -0.09 -7.29 -13.19
C GLN A 413 1.11 -8.24 -13.06
N ILE A 414 1.10 -9.08 -12.03
CA ILE A 414 1.96 -10.26 -11.93
C ILE A 414 1.09 -11.51 -11.76
N ALA A 415 1.61 -12.67 -12.16
CA ALA A 415 0.91 -13.93 -12.01
C ALA A 415 0.67 -14.26 -10.53
N LEU A 416 -0.44 -14.95 -10.25
CA LEU A 416 -0.67 -15.56 -8.94
C LEU A 416 0.47 -16.55 -8.64
N THR A 417 1.25 -16.28 -7.59
CA THR A 417 2.39 -17.12 -7.21
C THR A 417 2.51 -17.26 -5.70
N ALA A 418 2.73 -18.50 -5.24
CA ALA A 418 3.05 -18.79 -3.84
C ALA A 418 4.50 -18.41 -3.50
N THR A 419 5.38 -18.33 -4.49
CA THR A 419 6.77 -17.92 -4.33
C THR A 419 6.86 -16.41 -4.33
N ARG A 420 7.40 -15.83 -3.26
CA ARG A 420 7.56 -14.39 -3.09
C ARG A 420 8.58 -13.82 -4.10
N PRO A 421 8.19 -12.85 -4.94
CA PRO A 421 9.12 -12.21 -5.88
C PRO A 421 10.00 -11.15 -5.19
N THR A 422 9.50 -10.54 -4.11
CA THR A 422 10.16 -9.45 -3.38
C THR A 422 11.41 -9.96 -2.66
N GLN A 423 12.56 -9.37 -3.00
CA GLN A 423 13.83 -9.65 -2.31
C GLN A 423 13.88 -8.91 -0.96
N PRO A 424 14.38 -9.52 0.14
CA PRO A 424 14.49 -8.86 1.44
C PRO A 424 15.36 -7.59 1.46
N VAL A 425 16.40 -7.54 0.62
CA VAL A 425 17.23 -6.36 0.39
C VAL A 425 17.29 -6.03 -1.10
N VAL A 426 17.49 -4.76 -1.41
CA VAL A 426 17.90 -4.33 -2.75
C VAL A 426 19.43 -4.25 -2.76
N SER A 427 20.09 -4.83 -3.75
CA SER A 427 21.56 -4.76 -3.85
C SER A 427 21.94 -3.35 -4.30
N GLY A 428 22.56 -2.57 -3.40
CA GLY A 428 22.79 -1.13 -3.56
C GLY A 428 21.80 -0.36 -2.69
N GLY A 429 22.31 0.48 -1.78
CA GLY A 429 21.53 1.18 -0.75
C GLY A 429 20.59 2.28 -1.28
N GLY A 430 19.60 1.90 -2.08
CA GLY A 430 18.55 2.76 -2.61
C GLY A 430 17.17 2.23 -2.22
N THR A 431 16.42 3.04 -1.48
CA THR A 431 15.04 2.83 -1.03
C THR A 431 14.04 2.96 -2.19
N THR A 432 13.99 2.03 -3.14
CA THR A 432 12.91 2.01 -4.16
C THR A 432 12.47 0.60 -4.54
N PRO A 433 11.16 0.33 -4.51
CA PRO A 433 10.56 -0.87 -5.08
C PRO A 433 9.55 -0.54 -6.18
N PRO A 434 9.00 -1.57 -6.83
CA PRO A 434 8.33 -1.41 -8.10
C PRO A 434 6.95 -0.79 -7.90
N THR A 435 6.85 0.51 -8.12
CA THR A 435 5.65 1.10 -8.71
C THR A 435 5.74 0.98 -10.22
N THR A 436 4.66 0.55 -10.87
CA THR A 436 4.56 0.56 -12.32
C THR A 436 3.22 1.15 -12.72
N PRO A 437 3.14 1.96 -13.79
CA PRO A 437 4.22 2.54 -14.62
C PRO A 437 4.38 4.05 -14.31
N ALA A 438 5.58 4.59 -14.12
CA ALA A 438 6.68 4.52 -15.05
C ALA A 438 8.02 4.61 -14.32
N THR A 439 8.82 3.56 -14.43
CA THR A 439 10.22 3.54 -13.99
C THR A 439 10.96 4.64 -14.71
N GLY A 440 11.55 5.56 -13.96
CA GLY A 440 12.83 6.12 -14.37
C GLY A 440 13.91 5.72 -13.41
N SER A 441 14.90 4.99 -13.90
CA SER A 441 16.20 4.97 -13.25
C SER A 441 16.67 6.42 -13.12
N VAL A 442 17.26 6.79 -11.98
CA VAL A 442 18.00 8.05 -11.90
C VAL A 442 19.22 7.89 -12.79
N ILE A 443 19.35 8.79 -13.75
CA ILE A 443 20.43 8.77 -14.72
C ILE A 443 21.11 10.13 -14.78
N SER A 444 22.38 10.11 -15.13
CA SER A 444 23.11 11.26 -15.63
C SER A 444 23.63 10.98 -17.03
N LEU A 445 23.56 11.99 -17.89
CA LEU A 445 24.05 11.92 -19.26
C LEU A 445 25.38 12.65 -19.35
N ARG A 446 26.45 11.93 -19.67
CA ARG A 446 27.78 12.51 -19.90
C ARG A 446 28.00 12.69 -21.39
N ALA A 447 28.11 13.92 -21.89
CA ALA A 447 28.31 14.17 -23.31
C ALA A 447 29.67 13.61 -23.77
N GLY A 448 29.66 12.79 -24.83
CA GLY A 448 30.87 12.12 -25.33
C GLY A 448 31.91 13.09 -25.91
N VAL A 449 31.48 14.29 -26.31
CA VAL A 449 32.34 15.28 -26.98
C VAL A 449 33.24 16.07 -26.02
N ASN A 450 32.80 16.35 -24.79
CA ASN A 450 33.57 17.12 -23.81
C ASN A 450 33.74 16.41 -22.45
N ASN A 451 33.09 15.26 -22.26
CA ASN A 451 33.09 14.47 -21.02
C ASN A 451 32.38 15.12 -19.82
N ASP A 452 31.65 16.21 -20.03
CA ASP A 452 30.87 16.88 -18.99
C ASP A 452 29.44 16.32 -18.93
N TYR A 453 28.80 16.49 -17.77
CA TYR A 453 27.43 16.09 -17.51
C TYR A 453 26.43 17.14 -18.00
N VAL A 454 25.34 16.65 -18.58
CA VAL A 454 24.17 17.45 -18.96
C VAL A 454 23.51 17.99 -17.70
N THR A 455 23.35 19.31 -17.62
CA THR A 455 22.89 20.03 -16.45
C THR A 455 21.60 20.80 -16.75
N ALA A 456 20.61 20.66 -15.88
CA ALA A 456 19.40 21.48 -15.85
C ALA A 456 19.69 22.84 -15.19
N GLU A 457 20.28 23.74 -15.97
CA GLU A 457 20.79 25.03 -15.50
C GLU A 457 19.73 25.92 -14.83
N ASN A 458 20.22 26.81 -13.96
CA ASN A 458 19.39 27.79 -13.24
C ASN A 458 18.19 27.12 -12.53
N ALA A 459 18.46 26.05 -11.78
CA ALA A 459 17.43 25.21 -11.15
C ALA A 459 16.35 24.74 -12.14
N GLY A 460 16.78 24.33 -13.35
CA GLY A 460 15.91 23.90 -14.44
C GLY A 460 15.10 25.00 -15.14
N ALA A 461 15.32 26.28 -14.83
CA ALA A 461 14.68 27.41 -15.51
C ALA A 461 15.42 27.85 -16.79
N ALA A 462 16.57 27.26 -17.11
CA ALA A 462 17.33 27.51 -18.33
C ALA A 462 17.50 26.23 -19.17
N ALA A 463 17.93 26.41 -20.42
CA ALA A 463 18.17 25.30 -21.33
C ALA A 463 19.30 24.38 -20.83
N LEU A 464 19.15 23.09 -21.08
CA LEU A 464 20.12 22.06 -20.71
C LEU A 464 21.43 22.27 -21.48
N ILE A 465 22.56 22.13 -20.80
CA ILE A 465 23.92 22.23 -21.37
C ILE A 465 24.85 21.22 -20.69
N ALA A 466 25.82 20.65 -21.40
CA ALA A 466 26.79 19.72 -20.83
C ALA A 466 28.04 20.45 -20.33
N ASN A 467 28.04 20.94 -19.09
CA ASN A 467 29.08 21.85 -18.59
C ASN A 467 29.48 21.64 -17.12
N ARG A 468 29.15 20.49 -16.51
CA ARG A 468 29.57 20.14 -15.15
C ARG A 468 30.44 18.89 -15.16
N THR A 469 31.50 18.91 -14.35
CA THR A 469 32.46 17.80 -14.26
C THR A 469 32.11 16.76 -13.19
N ALA A 470 31.05 16.99 -12.41
CA ALA A 470 30.61 16.11 -11.34
C ALA A 470 29.07 16.04 -11.32
N ILE A 471 28.54 14.91 -10.85
CA ILE A 471 27.10 14.68 -10.70
C ILE A 471 26.65 15.30 -9.38
N GLY A 472 25.73 16.25 -9.46
CA GLY A 472 24.91 16.71 -8.36
C GLY A 472 23.44 16.76 -8.76
N LEU A 473 22.62 17.46 -7.96
CA LEU A 473 21.17 17.52 -8.14
C LEU A 473 20.75 18.01 -9.55
N TRP A 474 21.55 18.86 -10.19
CA TRP A 474 21.18 19.45 -11.48
C TRP A 474 21.56 18.58 -12.69
N GLU A 475 22.38 17.55 -12.46
CA GLU A 475 22.85 16.60 -13.48
C GLU A 475 22.05 15.29 -13.47
N GLN A 476 21.12 15.16 -12.51
CA GLN A 476 20.30 13.97 -12.32
C GLN A 476 18.91 14.13 -12.95
N PHE A 477 18.50 13.07 -13.65
CA PHE A 477 17.20 12.97 -14.29
C PHE A 477 16.57 11.62 -13.98
N ASP A 478 15.25 11.57 -13.75
CA ASP A 478 14.53 10.30 -13.80
C ASP A 478 14.29 9.92 -15.27
N GLN A 479 14.67 8.72 -15.67
CA GLN A 479 14.43 8.15 -16.99
C GLN A 479 13.03 7.52 -17.16
N VAL A 480 11.97 8.31 -16.99
CA VAL A 480 10.58 7.83 -16.90
C VAL A 480 10.12 7.08 -18.17
N ASP A 481 9.53 5.89 -18.05
CA ASP A 481 8.85 5.20 -19.16
C ASP A 481 7.71 6.07 -19.76
N ALA A 482 7.80 6.38 -21.05
CA ALA A 482 6.81 7.16 -21.80
C ALA A 482 5.92 6.29 -22.70
N GLY A 483 6.03 4.96 -22.59
CA GLY A 483 5.26 3.99 -23.36
C GLY A 483 5.82 3.72 -24.76
N GLY A 484 5.50 2.55 -25.32
CA GLY A 484 5.92 2.16 -26.67
C GLY A 484 7.44 2.00 -26.84
N GLY A 485 8.16 1.73 -25.74
CA GLY A 485 9.63 1.65 -25.73
C GLY A 485 10.33 3.01 -25.70
N ASN A 486 9.58 4.11 -25.51
CA ASN A 486 10.13 5.44 -25.36
C ASN A 486 10.30 5.81 -23.89
N ILE A 487 11.09 6.85 -23.64
CA ILE A 487 11.33 7.43 -22.32
C ILE A 487 11.01 8.92 -22.29
N ALA A 488 10.87 9.48 -21.10
CA ALA A 488 10.90 10.90 -20.79
C ALA A 488 12.01 11.14 -19.76
N LEU A 489 12.52 12.37 -19.70
CA LEU A 489 13.53 12.77 -18.72
C LEU A 489 12.89 13.77 -17.75
N ARG A 490 12.85 13.47 -16.45
CA ARG A 490 12.38 14.42 -15.43
C ARG A 490 13.58 14.96 -14.66
N ALA A 491 13.86 16.25 -14.75
CA ALA A 491 15.00 16.86 -14.09
C ALA A 491 14.80 16.91 -12.56
N HIS A 492 15.80 16.49 -11.80
CA HIS A 492 15.77 16.59 -10.33
C HIS A 492 15.87 18.04 -9.85
N ALA A 493 16.43 18.94 -10.66
CA ALA A 493 16.55 20.36 -10.34
C ALA A 493 15.20 21.05 -10.04
N ASN A 494 14.10 20.61 -10.67
CA ASN A 494 12.79 21.25 -10.53
C ASN A 494 11.58 20.32 -10.69
N SER A 495 11.80 19.00 -10.78
CA SER A 495 10.78 17.97 -10.96
C SER A 495 9.95 18.09 -12.24
N ARG A 496 10.46 18.76 -13.29
CA ARG A 496 9.78 18.93 -14.58
C ARG A 496 10.39 18.06 -15.68
N TYR A 497 9.56 17.70 -16.66
CA TYR A 497 9.97 16.94 -17.83
C TYR A 497 10.71 17.82 -18.83
N VAL A 498 11.77 17.26 -19.42
CA VAL A 498 12.57 17.89 -20.47
C VAL A 498 11.77 17.93 -21.76
N THR A 499 11.54 19.14 -22.25
CA THR A 499 10.88 19.46 -23.51
C THR A 499 11.90 19.58 -24.62
N ALA A 500 11.67 18.88 -25.74
CA ALA A 500 12.46 18.97 -26.97
C ALA A 500 11.64 19.57 -28.14
N GLY A 501 12.34 19.91 -29.22
CA GLY A 501 11.78 20.53 -30.42
C GLY A 501 12.88 21.13 -31.29
N SER A 502 12.58 22.20 -32.02
CA SER A 502 13.59 22.98 -32.79
C SER A 502 14.39 23.98 -31.94
N SER A 503 13.99 24.17 -30.68
CA SER A 503 14.65 25.05 -29.70
C SER A 503 15.53 24.23 -28.74
N PRO A 504 16.43 24.89 -27.98
CA PRO A 504 17.17 24.22 -26.91
C PRO A 504 16.25 23.48 -25.94
N LEU A 505 16.71 22.31 -25.48
CA LEU A 505 15.98 21.47 -24.54
C LEU A 505 15.89 22.18 -23.18
N ILE A 506 14.71 22.16 -22.54
CA ILE A 506 14.48 22.78 -21.23
C ILE A 506 13.54 21.92 -20.36
N ALA A 507 13.76 21.87 -19.04
CA ALA A 507 12.91 21.14 -18.10
C ALA A 507 11.74 22.03 -17.60
N ASP A 508 10.69 22.18 -18.41
CA ASP A 508 9.59 23.12 -18.14
C ASP A 508 8.19 22.48 -18.08
N ALA A 509 8.05 21.20 -18.45
CA ALA A 509 6.75 20.54 -18.55
C ALA A 509 6.35 19.77 -17.28
N THR A 510 5.07 19.80 -16.93
CA THR A 510 4.50 19.04 -15.80
C THR A 510 3.84 17.72 -16.21
N SER A 511 3.77 17.42 -17.51
CA SER A 511 3.20 16.19 -18.06
C SER A 511 3.99 15.71 -19.28
N ILE A 512 3.90 14.42 -19.59
CA ILE A 512 4.57 13.81 -20.74
C ILE A 512 3.67 13.92 -21.97
N GLY A 513 4.14 14.63 -22.99
CA GLY A 513 3.58 14.63 -24.34
C GLY A 513 4.64 14.25 -25.38
N SER A 514 4.30 14.43 -26.67
CA SER A 514 5.23 14.11 -27.77
C SER A 514 6.56 14.87 -27.68
N ALA A 515 6.54 16.10 -27.16
CA ALA A 515 7.72 16.93 -26.96
C ALA A 515 8.61 16.50 -25.79
N GLN A 516 8.06 15.74 -24.83
CA GLN A 516 8.80 15.20 -23.68
C GLN A 516 9.23 13.74 -23.87
N THR A 517 8.92 13.16 -25.03
CA THR A 517 9.14 11.75 -25.32
C THR A 517 10.38 11.58 -26.21
N PHE A 518 11.25 10.63 -25.86
CA PHE A 518 12.49 10.31 -26.55
C PHE A 518 12.60 8.81 -26.78
N GLN A 519 13.14 8.41 -27.93
CA GLN A 519 13.69 7.06 -28.11
C GLN A 519 15.10 7.02 -27.52
N LEU A 520 15.34 6.11 -26.58
CA LEU A 520 16.67 5.80 -26.07
C LEU A 520 17.32 4.74 -26.94
N ILE A 521 18.41 5.09 -27.62
CA ILE A 521 19.12 4.20 -28.54
C ILE A 521 20.44 3.80 -27.90
N HIS A 522 20.65 2.50 -27.70
CA HIS A 522 21.91 1.95 -27.23
C HIS A 522 22.85 1.70 -28.41
N ASN A 523 24.00 2.39 -28.42
CA ASN A 523 24.99 2.28 -29.49
C ASN A 523 25.96 1.11 -29.22
N SER A 524 26.55 0.56 -30.28
CA SER A 524 27.47 -0.59 -30.18
C SER A 524 28.76 -0.31 -29.42
N ASN A 525 29.10 0.96 -29.19
CA ASN A 525 30.28 1.40 -28.45
C ASN A 525 29.99 1.67 -26.95
N GLY A 526 28.80 1.31 -26.46
CA GLY A 526 28.40 1.47 -25.05
C GLY A 526 27.87 2.86 -24.69
N THR A 527 27.81 3.80 -25.64
CA THR A 527 27.10 5.08 -25.45
C THR A 527 25.61 4.93 -25.74
N VAL A 528 24.84 5.96 -25.40
CA VAL A 528 23.43 6.11 -25.78
C VAL A 528 23.20 7.37 -26.59
N SER A 529 22.12 7.39 -27.36
CA SER A 529 21.62 8.55 -28.09
C SER A 529 20.13 8.74 -27.82
N LEU A 530 19.69 10.00 -27.75
CA LEU A 530 18.29 10.36 -27.56
C LEU A 530 17.72 10.90 -28.86
N LYS A 531 16.62 10.32 -29.35
CA LYS A 531 15.89 10.84 -30.51
C LYS A 531 14.53 11.36 -30.09
N ALA A 532 14.30 12.66 -30.22
CA ALA A 532 13.07 13.30 -29.80
C ALA A 532 11.89 12.87 -30.71
N VAL A 533 10.79 12.43 -30.10
CA VAL A 533 9.61 11.94 -30.85
C VAL A 533 8.90 13.07 -31.59
N VAL A 534 8.85 14.27 -31.01
CA VAL A 534 8.13 15.43 -31.60
C VAL A 534 8.65 15.86 -32.98
N ASN A 535 9.94 15.72 -33.27
CA ASN A 535 10.54 16.16 -34.53
C ASN A 535 11.39 15.09 -35.22
N GLY A 536 11.55 13.91 -34.62
CA GLY A 536 12.33 12.81 -35.19
C GLY A 536 13.84 13.05 -35.27
N MET A 537 14.37 14.04 -34.54
CA MET A 537 15.78 14.43 -34.58
C MET A 537 16.54 13.95 -33.33
N TYR A 538 17.86 13.77 -33.48
CA TYR A 538 18.78 13.41 -32.40
C TYR A 538 19.18 14.63 -31.57
N VAL A 539 19.18 14.45 -30.25
CA VAL A 539 19.67 15.41 -29.26
C VAL A 539 21.19 15.54 -29.41
N THR A 540 21.66 16.77 -29.56
CA THR A 540 23.03 17.12 -29.92
C THR A 540 23.64 18.03 -28.88
N ALA A 541 24.83 17.69 -28.38
CA ALA A 541 25.66 18.57 -27.56
C ALA A 541 26.38 19.60 -28.46
N GLU A 542 25.69 20.69 -28.76
CA GLU A 542 26.13 21.69 -29.74
C GLU A 542 27.44 22.37 -29.37
N ASN A 543 28.14 22.86 -30.40
CA ASN A 543 29.42 23.57 -30.25
C ASN A 543 30.43 22.78 -29.39
N ALA A 544 30.57 21.48 -29.67
CA ALA A 544 31.39 20.56 -28.89
C ALA A 544 31.06 20.54 -27.38
N GLY A 545 29.78 20.69 -27.03
CA GLY A 545 29.27 20.73 -25.66
C GLY A 545 29.28 22.11 -25.00
N ALA A 546 29.84 23.14 -25.65
CA ALA A 546 29.89 24.50 -25.12
C ALA A 546 28.59 25.31 -25.36
N ALA A 547 27.56 24.71 -25.95
CA ALA A 547 26.25 25.32 -26.14
C ALA A 547 25.12 24.39 -25.66
N SER A 548 23.91 24.95 -25.50
CA SER A 548 22.75 24.19 -25.07
C SER A 548 22.40 23.03 -26.00
N LEU A 549 21.86 21.96 -25.44
CA LEU A 549 21.45 20.78 -26.19
C LEU A 549 20.26 21.11 -27.09
N VAL A 550 20.29 20.64 -28.33
CA VAL A 550 19.20 20.81 -29.31
C VAL A 550 18.92 19.48 -30.03
N ALA A 551 17.65 19.14 -30.25
CA ALA A 551 17.25 17.99 -31.06
C ALA A 551 17.16 18.38 -32.55
N ASN A 552 18.27 18.36 -33.29
CA ASN A 552 18.32 18.91 -34.66
C ASN A 552 19.17 18.12 -35.67
N ARG A 553 19.69 16.93 -35.33
CA ARG A 553 20.47 16.10 -36.25
C ARG A 553 19.68 14.90 -36.76
N THR A 554 19.92 14.51 -38.00
CA THR A 554 19.24 13.37 -38.66
C THR A 554 19.98 12.04 -38.51
N ALA A 555 21.23 12.06 -38.01
CA ALA A 555 22.08 10.89 -37.82
C ALA A 555 22.90 11.01 -36.52
N ILE A 556 23.32 9.86 -35.98
CA ILE A 556 24.19 9.79 -34.80
C ILE A 556 25.65 9.97 -35.25
N GLY A 557 26.27 11.06 -34.80
CA GLY A 557 27.69 11.34 -34.91
C GLY A 557 28.32 11.50 -33.52
N PRO A 558 29.51 12.14 -33.41
CA PRO A 558 30.21 12.29 -32.14
C PRO A 558 29.49 13.18 -31.11
N TRP A 559 28.60 14.07 -31.53
CA TRP A 559 27.95 15.07 -30.64
C TRP A 559 26.58 14.59 -30.13
N GLU A 560 26.05 13.50 -30.68
CA GLU A 560 24.76 12.90 -30.34
C GLU A 560 24.90 11.67 -29.44
N GLN A 561 26.12 11.42 -28.94
CA GLN A 561 26.46 10.28 -28.10
C GLN A 561 26.74 10.72 -26.67
N PHE A 562 26.12 10.02 -25.73
CA PHE A 562 26.20 10.28 -24.30
C PHE A 562 26.58 9.00 -23.56
N GLY A 563 27.44 9.08 -22.56
CA GLY A 563 27.57 8.05 -21.55
C GLY A 563 26.33 8.08 -20.65
N LEU A 564 25.70 6.92 -20.46
CA LEU A 564 24.61 6.76 -19.50
C LEU A 564 25.20 6.31 -18.16
N VAL A 565 25.15 7.17 -17.15
CA VAL A 565 25.50 6.84 -15.77
C VAL A 565 24.21 6.53 -15.02
N THR A 566 24.15 5.37 -14.39
CA THR A 566 23.02 4.94 -13.55
C THR A 566 23.49 4.93 -12.10
N ASP A 567 22.79 5.65 -11.23
CA ASP A 567 23.06 5.70 -9.79
C ASP A 567 22.32 4.59 -9.02
#